data_AF-A0A2S7X0Z1-F1
#
_entry.id   AF-A0A2S7X0Z1-F1
#
_cell.length_a   1.000
_cell.length_b   1.000
_cell.length_c   1.000
_cell.angle_alpha   90.00
_cell.angle_beta   90.00
_cell.angle_gamma   90.00
#
_symmetry.space_group_name_H-M   'P 1'
#
loop_
_entity.id
_entity.type
_entity.pdbx_description
1 polymer ?
#
loop_
_entity_poly.entity_id
_entity_poly.type
_entity_poly.pdbx_seq_one_letter_code
_entity_poly.pdbx_strand_id
1 'polypeptide(L)'
;MNVRFWLHLGIAAGLFVFFFIAAFVFHIYEVFYFFSFLAYGILIFNLLSAIVHADKWFHYVLCSVLLIILGTFASIDVLSAKEELLASWIEIEWLGLTKENIGDYIQVLLILINIFTGSLAANTLFYGLCKKNSTVK
;
A
#
# COMPACT_ATOMS: atom_id res chain seq x y z
N MET A 1 -22.02 -4.81 16.08
CA MET A 1 -21.15 -4.97 14.91
C MET A 1 -20.96 -3.59 14.32
N ASN A 2 -19.74 -3.05 14.28
CA ASN A 2 -19.56 -1.67 13.82
C ASN A 2 -19.71 -1.59 12.29
N VAL A 3 -20.86 -1.14 11.82
CA VAL A 3 -21.22 -1.06 10.39
C VAL A 3 -20.22 -0.21 9.61
N ARG A 4 -19.70 0.86 10.22
CA ARG A 4 -18.74 1.75 9.55
C ARG A 4 -17.39 1.08 9.29
N PHE A 5 -16.91 0.26 10.22
CA PHE A 5 -15.68 -0.52 10.02
C PHE A 5 -15.80 -1.41 8.77
N TRP A 6 -16.88 -2.20 8.71
CA TRP A 6 -17.11 -3.13 7.60
C TRP A 6 -17.34 -2.42 6.27
N LEU A 7 -17.96 -1.23 6.29
CA LEU A 7 -18.08 -0.40 5.10
C LEU A 7 -16.71 0.02 4.56
N HIS A 8 -15.84 0.60 5.40
CA HIS A 8 -14.50 1.01 4.96
C HIS A 8 -13.65 -0.17 4.52
N LEU A 9 -13.73 -1.29 5.23
CA LEU A 9 -13.03 -2.52 4.85
C LEU A 9 -13.53 -3.06 3.50
N GLY A 10 -14.85 -3.09 3.29
CA GLY A 10 -15.47 -3.53 2.05
C GLY A 10 -15.11 -2.62 0.88
N ILE A 11 -15.09 -1.29 1.09
CA ILE A 11 -14.63 -0.33 0.08
C ILE A 11 -13.14 -0.55 -0.21
N ALA A 12 -12.29 -0.75 0.81
CA ALA A 12 -10.87 -1.01 0.59
C ALA A 12 -10.65 -2.30 -0.24
N ALA A 13 -11.36 -3.38 0.07
CA ALA A 13 -11.31 -4.62 -0.70
C ALA A 13 -11.81 -4.42 -2.14
N GLY A 14 -12.94 -3.72 -2.32
CA GLY A 14 -13.49 -3.42 -3.64
C GLY A 14 -12.57 -2.53 -4.48
N LEU A 15 -11.99 -1.50 -3.87
CA LEU A 15 -10.99 -0.63 -4.52
C LEU A 15 -9.73 -1.41 -4.86
N PHE A 16 -9.29 -2.33 -4.01
CA PHE A 16 -8.12 -3.15 -4.30
C PHE A 16 -8.34 -3.98 -5.56
N VAL A 17 -9.48 -4.67 -5.67
CA VAL A 17 -9.84 -5.44 -6.86
C VAL A 17 -9.97 -4.53 -8.09
N PHE A 18 -10.63 -3.38 -7.94
CA PHE A 18 -10.79 -2.42 -9.03
C PHE A 18 -9.45 -1.90 -9.55
N PHE A 19 -8.56 -1.45 -8.65
CA PHE A 19 -7.24 -0.95 -9.01
C PHE A 19 -6.35 -2.06 -9.57
N PHE A 20 -6.45 -3.28 -9.03
CA PHE A 20 -5.75 -4.43 -9.56
C PHE A 20 -6.15 -4.73 -11.02
N ILE A 21 -7.45 -4.77 -11.30
CA ILE A 21 -7.94 -4.98 -12.68
C ILE A 21 -7.53 -3.82 -13.59
N ALA A 22 -7.69 -2.58 -13.13
CA ALA A 22 -7.28 -1.38 -13.86
C ALA A 22 -5.78 -1.39 -14.23
N ALA A 23 -4.91 -1.80 -13.29
CA ALA A 23 -3.48 -1.87 -13.53
C ALA A 23 -3.10 -3.07 -14.42
N PHE A 24 -3.53 -4.29 -14.06
CA PHE A 24 -3.03 -5.51 -14.71
C PHE A 24 -3.78 -5.93 -15.97
N VAL A 25 -5.07 -5.61 -16.10
CA VAL A 25 -5.87 -6.01 -17.27
C VAL A 25 -5.91 -4.89 -18.31
N PHE A 26 -6.00 -3.64 -17.85
CA PHE A 26 -6.14 -2.48 -18.72
C PHE A 26 -4.85 -1.69 -18.91
N HIS A 27 -3.75 -2.08 -18.27
CA HIS A 27 -2.43 -1.43 -18.38
C HIS A 27 -2.51 0.10 -18.19
N ILE A 28 -3.37 0.58 -17.28
CA ILE A 28 -3.63 2.03 -17.10
C ILE A 28 -2.36 2.82 -16.77
N TYR A 29 -1.34 2.17 -16.20
CA TYR A 29 -0.05 2.79 -15.91
C TYR A 29 0.67 3.32 -17.17
N GLU A 30 0.40 2.76 -18.37
CA GLU A 30 0.96 3.25 -19.64
C GLU A 30 0.44 4.66 -19.99
N VAL A 31 -0.78 4.98 -19.55
CA VAL A 31 -1.43 6.28 -19.82
C VAL A 31 -1.28 7.21 -18.62
N PHE A 32 -1.28 6.66 -17.41
CA PHE A 32 -1.18 7.43 -16.17
C PHE A 32 -0.12 6.81 -15.23
N TYR A 33 1.13 7.24 -15.41
CA TYR A 33 2.31 6.72 -14.69
C TYR A 33 2.20 6.74 -13.16
N PHE A 34 1.44 7.69 -12.59
CA PHE A 34 1.26 7.81 -11.12
C PHE A 34 0.03 7.04 -10.58
N PHE A 35 -0.65 6.26 -11.43
CA PHE A 35 -1.87 5.54 -11.07
C PHE A 35 -1.69 4.67 -9.84
N SER A 36 -0.64 3.81 -9.85
CA SER A 36 -0.36 2.90 -8.75
C SER A 36 -0.11 3.62 -7.44
N PHE A 37 0.68 4.69 -7.46
CA PHE A 37 0.96 5.49 -6.26
C PHE A 37 -0.33 6.07 -5.66
N LEU A 38 -1.20 6.63 -6.48
CA LEU A 38 -2.49 7.17 -6.04
C LEU A 38 -3.41 6.07 -5.50
N ALA A 39 -3.49 4.94 -6.20
CA ALA A 39 -4.28 3.78 -5.81
C ALA A 39 -3.86 3.26 -4.43
N TYR A 40 -2.56 3.09 -4.19
CA TYR A 40 -2.02 2.68 -2.89
C TYR A 40 -2.32 3.71 -1.79
N GLY A 41 -2.14 5.01 -2.07
CA GLY A 41 -2.46 6.08 -1.13
C GLY A 41 -3.92 6.04 -0.67
N ILE A 42 -4.86 5.88 -1.61
CA ILE A 42 -6.29 5.76 -1.32
C ILE A 42 -6.59 4.50 -0.48
N LEU A 43 -5.99 3.37 -0.83
CA LEU A 43 -6.18 2.10 -0.11
C LEU A 43 -5.69 2.18 1.34
N ILE A 44 -4.49 2.73 1.55
CA ILE A 44 -3.92 2.93 2.89
C ILE A 44 -4.82 3.89 3.69
N PHE A 45 -5.22 5.02 3.10
CA PHE A 45 -6.10 5.98 3.76
C PHE A 45 -7.44 5.37 4.19
N ASN A 46 -8.02 4.51 3.35
CA ASN A 46 -9.28 3.85 3.67
C ASN A 46 -9.12 2.79 4.77
N LEU A 47 -8.03 2.02 4.77
CA LEU A 47 -7.72 1.09 5.87
C LEU A 47 -7.47 1.83 7.19
N LEU A 48 -6.78 2.97 7.17
CA LEU A 48 -6.64 3.85 8.33
C LEU A 48 -7.98 4.38 8.82
N SER A 49 -8.87 4.75 7.91
CA SER A 49 -10.25 5.15 8.23
C SER A 49 -11.05 4.00 8.86
N ALA A 50 -10.87 2.77 8.38
CA ALA A 50 -11.46 1.57 9.01
C ALA A 50 -10.95 1.41 10.45
N ILE A 51 -9.65 1.58 10.69
CA ILE A 51 -9.03 1.46 12.03
C ILE A 51 -9.63 2.45 13.03
N VAL A 52 -9.96 3.69 12.62
CA VAL A 52 -10.65 4.68 13.48
C VAL A 52 -12.00 4.16 13.99
N HIS A 53 -12.64 3.27 13.25
CA HIS A 53 -13.92 2.66 13.61
C HIS A 53 -13.79 1.23 14.15
N ALA A 54 -12.58 0.72 14.36
CA ALA A 54 -12.37 -0.60 14.92
C ALA A 54 -12.78 -0.67 16.41
N ASP A 55 -13.65 -1.62 16.74
CA ASP A 55 -14.12 -1.93 18.10
C ASP A 55 -13.54 -3.24 18.65
N LYS A 56 -13.16 -4.19 17.78
CA LYS A 56 -12.70 -5.54 18.17
C LYS A 56 -11.24 -5.76 17.84
N TRP A 57 -10.55 -6.59 18.63
CA TRP A 57 -9.12 -6.92 18.43
C TRP A 57 -8.84 -7.44 17.02
N PHE A 58 -9.73 -8.28 16.48
CA PHE A 58 -9.53 -8.85 15.15
C PHE A 58 -9.67 -7.83 14.03
N HIS A 59 -10.35 -6.70 14.23
CA HIS A 59 -10.41 -5.61 13.25
C HIS A 59 -9.01 -5.02 13.01
N TYR A 60 -8.26 -4.80 14.09
CA TYR A 60 -6.89 -4.33 14.01
C TYR A 60 -5.97 -5.35 13.34
N VAL A 61 -6.09 -6.63 13.71
CA VAL A 61 -5.35 -7.73 13.04
C VAL A 61 -5.63 -7.76 11.54
N LEU A 62 -6.91 -7.67 11.16
CA LEU A 62 -7.33 -7.70 9.77
C LEU A 62 -6.77 -6.51 8.97
N CYS A 63 -6.88 -5.29 9.52
CA CYS A 63 -6.29 -4.11 8.87
C CYS A 63 -4.77 -4.21 8.77
N SER A 64 -4.08 -4.71 9.80
CA SER A 64 -2.62 -4.92 9.75
C SER A 64 -2.22 -5.92 8.66
N VAL A 65 -2.93 -7.05 8.55
CA VAL A 65 -2.68 -8.04 7.49
C VAL A 65 -2.90 -7.42 6.11
N LEU A 66 -3.99 -6.67 5.92
CA LEU A 66 -4.26 -5.99 4.65
C LEU A 66 -3.18 -4.95 4.30
N LEU A 67 -2.69 -4.18 5.27
CA LEU A 67 -1.58 -3.24 5.05
C LEU A 67 -0.27 -3.95 4.62
N ILE A 68 0.03 -5.12 5.19
CA ILE A 68 1.19 -5.95 4.78
C ILE A 68 1.01 -6.46 3.34
N ILE A 69 -0.18 -6.96 3.02
CA ILE A 69 -0.51 -7.42 1.67
C ILE A 69 -0.36 -6.27 0.67
N LEU A 70 -0.88 -5.09 0.99
CA LEU A 70 -0.74 -3.89 0.14
C LEU A 70 0.72 -3.51 -0.08
N GLY A 71 1.56 -3.50 0.96
CA GLY A 71 2.99 -3.21 0.81
C GLY A 71 3.71 -4.23 -0.07
N THR A 72 3.30 -5.50 0.02
CA THR A 72 3.83 -6.58 -0.82
C THR A 72 3.46 -6.37 -2.28
N PHE A 73 2.18 -6.07 -2.56
CA PHE A 73 1.73 -5.78 -3.93
C PHE A 73 2.37 -4.52 -4.50
N ALA A 74 2.50 -3.45 -3.70
CA ALA A 74 3.22 -2.25 -4.10
C ALA A 74 4.68 -2.55 -4.48
N SER A 75 5.34 -3.44 -3.74
CA SER A 75 6.70 -3.87 -4.06
C SER A 75 6.78 -4.66 -5.37
N ILE A 76 5.84 -5.59 -5.60
CA ILE A 76 5.76 -6.37 -6.84
C ILE A 76 5.50 -5.45 -8.04
N ASP A 77 4.63 -4.47 -7.89
CA ASP A 77 4.28 -3.51 -8.92
C ASP A 77 5.49 -2.65 -9.32
N VAL A 78 6.22 -2.12 -8.33
CA VAL A 78 7.49 -1.38 -8.56
C VAL A 78 8.55 -2.25 -9.24
N LEU A 79 8.67 -3.52 -8.85
CA LEU A 79 9.60 -4.47 -9.49
C LEU A 79 9.21 -4.77 -10.93
N SER A 80 7.91 -4.89 -11.22
CA SER A 80 7.39 -5.21 -12.55
C SER A 80 7.54 -4.01 -13.49
N ALA A 81 7.34 -2.79 -12.98
CA ALA A 81 7.52 -1.55 -13.74
C ALA A 81 8.99 -1.13 -13.90
N LYS A 82 9.95 -1.89 -13.35
CA LYS A 82 11.38 -1.53 -13.38
C LYS A 82 11.91 -1.24 -14.78
N GLU A 83 11.57 -2.06 -15.77
CA GLU A 83 12.08 -1.92 -17.13
C GLU A 83 11.46 -0.73 -17.88
N GLU A 84 10.18 -0.44 -17.64
CA GLU A 84 9.49 0.74 -18.21
C GLU A 84 9.93 2.04 -17.52
N LEU A 85 10.12 2.02 -16.20
CA LEU A 85 10.70 3.14 -15.46
C LEU A 85 12.13 3.43 -15.93
N LEU A 86 12.91 2.39 -16.22
CA LEU A 86 14.22 2.51 -16.86
C LEU A 86 14.14 3.24 -18.20
N ALA A 87 13.22 2.84 -19.08
CA ALA A 87 13.07 3.48 -20.39
C ALA A 87 12.64 4.95 -20.28
N SER A 88 11.62 5.23 -19.46
CA SER A 88 11.06 6.58 -19.32
C SER A 88 11.98 7.56 -18.57
N TRP A 89 12.74 7.11 -17.56
CA TRP A 89 13.63 8.00 -16.80
C TRP A 89 14.94 8.32 -17.52
N ILE A 90 15.43 7.40 -18.36
CA ILE A 90 16.60 7.65 -19.21
C ILE A 90 16.29 8.69 -20.28
N GLU A 91 15.08 8.69 -20.85
CA GLU A 91 14.68 9.70 -21.84
C GLU A 91 14.59 11.12 -21.27
N ILE A 92 14.32 11.26 -19.96
CA ILE A 92 14.08 12.57 -19.34
C ILE A 92 15.40 13.20 -18.82
N GLU A 93 16.54 12.48 -18.83
CA GLU A 93 17.85 12.92 -18.27
C GLU A 93 17.76 13.56 -16.88
N TRP A 94 16.67 13.30 -16.14
CA TRP A 94 16.43 13.94 -14.87
C TRP A 94 17.36 13.29 -13.83
N LEU A 95 18.00 14.11 -12.99
CA LEU A 95 18.83 13.70 -11.85
C LEU A 95 20.17 12.99 -12.15
N GLY A 96 20.67 12.97 -13.39
CA GLY A 96 21.94 12.27 -13.68
C GLY A 96 21.85 10.76 -13.48
N LEU A 97 20.64 10.22 -13.66
CA LEU A 97 20.34 8.80 -13.57
C LEU A 97 20.96 8.06 -14.75
N THR A 98 21.74 7.02 -14.45
CA THR A 98 22.32 6.10 -15.43
C THR A 98 21.65 4.73 -15.27
N LYS A 99 21.74 3.88 -16.30
CA LYS A 99 21.27 2.48 -16.19
C LYS A 99 21.88 1.73 -15.01
N GLU A 100 23.06 2.12 -14.55
CA GLU A 100 23.75 1.50 -13.42
C GLU A 100 23.15 1.89 -12.07
N ASN A 101 22.77 3.16 -11.84
CA ASN A 101 22.35 3.62 -10.51
C ASN A 101 20.84 3.47 -10.24
N ILE A 102 20.01 3.38 -11.27
CA ILE A 102 18.54 3.28 -11.13
C ILE A 102 18.08 1.96 -10.48
N GLY A 103 18.84 0.88 -10.67
CA GLY A 103 18.60 -0.39 -9.97
C GLY A 103 18.68 -0.23 -8.46
N ASP A 104 19.69 0.52 -7.99
CA ASP A 104 19.89 0.80 -6.56
C ASP A 104 18.78 1.70 -6.01
N TYR A 105 18.36 2.73 -6.77
CA TYR A 105 17.25 3.58 -6.37
C TYR A 105 15.92 2.83 -6.26
N ILE A 106 15.63 1.91 -7.19
CA ILE A 106 14.45 1.05 -7.10
C ILE A 106 14.54 0.16 -5.86
N GLN A 107 15.71 -0.39 -5.55
CA GLN A 107 15.90 -1.18 -4.34
C GLN A 107 15.67 -0.36 -3.06
N VAL A 108 16.19 0.87 -3.00
CA VAL A 108 15.93 1.80 -1.89
C VAL A 108 14.43 2.09 -1.78
N LEU A 109 13.75 2.35 -2.89
CA LEU A 109 12.30 2.59 -2.91
C LEU A 109 11.52 1.40 -2.36
N LEU A 110 11.87 0.17 -2.77
CA LEU A 110 11.25 -1.06 -2.26
C LEU A 110 11.44 -1.21 -0.76
N ILE A 111 12.64 -0.91 -0.25
CA ILE A 111 12.91 -0.93 1.20
C ILE A 111 12.04 0.09 1.91
N LEU A 112 11.95 1.32 1.41
CA LEU A 112 11.14 2.39 2.00
C LEU A 112 9.65 2.03 2.04
N ILE A 113 9.10 1.48 0.94
CA ILE A 113 7.71 1.03 0.87
C ILE A 113 7.44 -0.02 1.95
N ASN A 114 8.29 -1.05 2.05
CA ASN A 114 8.08 -2.14 3.01
C ASN A 114 8.26 -1.70 4.46
N ILE A 115 9.23 -0.82 4.75
CA ILE A 115 9.39 -0.23 6.09
C ILE A 115 8.14 0.59 6.45
N PHE A 116 7.64 1.40 5.53
CA PHE A 116 6.48 2.25 5.77
C PHE A 116 5.22 1.43 6.03
N THR A 117 4.87 0.49 5.15
CA THR A 117 3.67 -0.35 5.30
C THR A 117 3.80 -1.32 6.46
N GLY A 118 5.00 -1.86 6.69
CA GLY A 118 5.29 -2.72 7.85
C GLY A 118 5.15 -1.97 9.17
N SER A 119 5.68 -0.74 9.26
CA SER A 119 5.52 0.11 10.44
C SER A 119 4.05 0.46 10.69
N LEU A 120 3.30 0.84 9.67
CA LEU A 120 1.86 1.10 9.77
C LEU A 120 1.09 -0.13 10.28
N ALA A 121 1.37 -1.31 9.73
CA ALA A 121 0.74 -2.56 10.14
C ALA A 121 1.08 -2.91 11.59
N ALA A 122 2.35 -2.80 11.99
CA ALA A 122 2.80 -3.08 13.35
C ALA A 122 2.17 -2.12 14.37
N ASN A 123 2.15 -0.82 14.07
CA ASN A 123 1.53 0.19 14.95
C ASN A 123 0.02 -0.03 15.09
N THR A 124 -0.67 -0.38 14.00
CA THR A 124 -2.09 -0.74 14.04
C THR A 124 -2.34 -1.95 14.94
N LEU A 125 -1.51 -2.98 14.81
CA LEU A 125 -1.62 -4.20 15.59
C LEU A 125 -1.34 -3.93 17.07
N PHE A 126 -0.25 -3.22 17.37
CA PHE A 126 0.15 -2.86 18.72
C PHE A 126 -0.92 -2.01 19.40
N TYR A 127 -1.45 -0.99 18.72
CA TYR A 127 -2.56 -0.19 19.22
C TYR A 127 -3.78 -1.06 19.56
N GLY A 128 -4.16 -1.98 18.68
CA GLY A 128 -5.28 -2.90 18.90
C GLY A 128 -5.08 -3.83 20.09
N LEU A 129 -3.87 -4.37 20.26
CA LEU A 129 -3.52 -5.25 21.38
C LEU A 129 -3.47 -4.49 22.71
N CYS A 130 -2.87 -3.30 22.73
CA CYS A 130 -2.76 -2.48 23.93
C CYS A 130 -4.09 -1.87 24.38
N LYS A 131 -4.97 -1.49 23.45
CA LYS A 131 -6.33 -1.00 23.75
C LYS A 131 -7.18 -2.04 24.50
N LYS A 132 -6.92 -3.34 24.29
CA LYS A 132 -7.54 -4.41 25.09
C LYS A 132 -6.97 -4.43 26.51
N ASN A 133 -5.65 -4.35 26.68
CA ASN A 133 -5.04 -4.38 28.02
C ASN A 133 -5.45 -3.20 28.90
N SER A 134 -5.85 -2.06 28.35
CA SER A 134 -6.39 -0.93 29.12
C SER A 134 -7.89 -1.02 29.44
N THR A 135 -8.62 -1.93 28.79
CA THR A 135 -10.07 -2.14 28.99
C THR A 135 -10.40 -3.41 29.78
N VAL A 136 -9.42 -4.27 30.04
CA VAL A 136 -9.51 -5.30 31.09
C VAL A 136 -9.30 -4.61 32.44
N LYS A 137 -10.40 -4.17 33.05
CA LYS A 137 -10.49 -3.96 34.49
C LYS A 137 -11.08 -5.22 35.14
#